data_AF-A0A536HHV2-F1
#
_entry.id   AF-A0A536HHV2-F1
#
_cell.length_a   1.000
_cell.length_b   1.000
_cell.length_c   1.000
_cell.angle_alpha   90.00
_cell.angle_beta   90.00
_cell.angle_gamma   90.00
#
_symmetry.space_group_name_H-M   'P 1'
#
loop_
_entity.id
_entity.type
_entity.pdbx_description
1 polymer ?
#
loop_
_entity_poly.entity_id
_entity_poly.type
_entity_poly.pdbx_seq_one_letter_code
_entity_poly.pdbx_strand_id
1 'polypeptide(L)'
;MTERFWVALAEVDDPEMPVNLVDLGVIYGIRESAGVVDVDLTFTAMGCPASEFILDDVRERLLREEGVNEVRINVVWDPPWTAARMTQAGRDVLEAWGLAV
;
A
#
# COMPACT_ATOMS: atom_id res chain seq x y z
N MET A 1 -16.80 -1.73 5.89
CA MET A 1 -16.41 -3.16 5.89
C MET A 1 -15.00 -3.40 5.36
N THR A 2 -14.36 -2.43 4.67
CA THR A 2 -12.96 -2.52 4.19
C THR A 2 -11.92 -1.94 5.16
N GLU A 3 -12.36 -1.28 6.24
CA GLU A 3 -11.49 -0.54 7.17
C GLU A 3 -10.40 -1.40 7.82
N ARG A 4 -10.70 -2.67 8.14
CA ARG A 4 -9.72 -3.63 8.67
C ARG A 4 -8.54 -3.86 7.72
N PHE A 5 -8.78 -3.86 6.41
CA PHE A 5 -7.73 -4.05 5.42
C PHE A 5 -6.84 -2.82 5.32
N TRP A 6 -7.40 -1.61 5.46
CA TRP A 6 -6.61 -0.39 5.55
C TRP A 6 -5.71 -0.39 6.79
N VAL A 7 -6.23 -0.83 7.94
CA VAL A 7 -5.43 -0.99 9.15
C VAL A 7 -4.33 -2.03 8.96
N ALA A 8 -4.64 -3.18 8.37
CA ALA A 8 -3.66 -4.22 8.09
C ALA A 8 -2.54 -3.75 7.14
N LEU A 9 -2.88 -2.99 6.10
CA LEU A 9 -1.90 -2.44 5.15
C LEU A 9 -1.09 -1.27 5.72
N ALA A 10 -1.59 -0.59 6.75
CA ALA A 10 -0.82 0.42 7.48
C ALA A 10 0.32 -0.20 8.33
N GLU A 11 0.32 -1.52 8.54
CA GLU A 11 1.43 -2.25 9.18
C GLU A 11 2.52 -2.67 8.19
N VAL A 12 2.29 -2.48 6.88
CA VAL A 12 3.28 -2.80 5.83
C VAL A 12 4.02 -1.53 5.47
N ASP A 13 5.33 -1.52 5.75
CA ASP A 13 6.23 -0.42 5.45
C ASP A 13 6.89 -0.59 4.07
N ASP A 14 7.18 0.53 3.41
CA ASP A 14 8.03 0.52 2.23
C ASP A 14 9.48 0.18 2.63
N PRO A 15 10.16 -0.76 1.96
CA PRO A 15 11.52 -1.17 2.32
C PRO A 15 12.58 -0.10 1.99
N GLU A 16 12.25 0.86 1.13
CA GLU A 16 13.14 1.96 0.71
C GLU A 16 12.86 3.25 1.49
N MET A 17 11.62 3.44 1.97
CA MET A 17 11.19 4.62 2.72
C MET A 17 10.51 4.23 4.04
N PRO A 18 10.81 4.87 5.18
CA PRO A 18 10.28 4.50 6.50
C PRO A 18 8.82 4.93 6.70
N VAL A 19 7.94 4.68 5.74
CA VAL A 19 6.53 5.06 5.72
C VAL A 19 5.69 3.90 5.23
N ASN A 20 4.53 3.69 5.86
CA ASN A 20 3.63 2.63 5.45
C ASN A 20 2.91 2.95 4.14
N LEU A 21 2.45 1.90 3.46
CA LEU A 21 1.84 2.01 2.14
C LEU A 21 0.56 2.87 2.13
N VAL A 22 -0.17 2.91 3.24
CA VAL A 22 -1.39 3.71 3.37
C VAL A 22 -1.04 5.19 3.48
N ASP A 23 -0.11 5.53 4.36
CA ASP A 23 0.34 6.91 4.57
C ASP A 23 1.12 7.45 3.37
N LEU A 24 1.87 6.59 2.67
CA LEU A 24 2.52 6.92 1.40
C LEU A 24 1.49 7.21 0.29
N GLY A 25 0.24 6.77 0.45
CA GLY A 25 -0.84 7.02 -0.51
C GLY A 25 -0.72 6.19 -1.79
N VAL A 26 -0.05 5.04 -1.73
CA VAL A 26 0.10 4.11 -2.87
C VAL A 26 -1.09 3.16 -3.02
N ILE A 27 -1.86 2.94 -1.96
CA ILE A 27 -3.10 2.15 -2.01
C ILE A 27 -4.24 3.03 -2.54
N TYR A 28 -4.83 2.66 -3.68
CA TYR A 28 -5.88 3.42 -4.34
C TYR A 28 -7.27 2.93 -3.95
N GLY A 29 -7.41 1.64 -3.72
CA GLY A 29 -8.69 1.04 -3.39
C GLY A 29 -8.54 -0.38 -2.89
N ILE A 30 -9.47 -0.76 -2.01
CA ILE A 30 -9.59 -2.13 -1.52
C ILE A 30 -11.05 -2.52 -1.67
N ARG A 31 -11.30 -3.67 -2.28
CA ARG A 31 -12.62 -4.25 -2.50
C ARG A 31 -12.58 -5.68 -1.99
N GLU A 32 -13.62 -6.11 -1.28
CA GLU A 32 -13.76 -7.48 -0.82
C GLU A 32 -15.08 -8.04 -1.31
N SER A 33 -15.04 -9.24 -1.87
CA SER A 33 -16.22 -9.96 -2.32
C SER A 33 -16.03 -11.46 -2.15
N ALA A 34 -16.90 -12.07 -1.34
CA ALA A 34 -16.94 -13.52 -1.12
C ALA A 34 -15.57 -14.10 -0.67
N GLY A 35 -14.84 -13.36 0.17
CA GLY A 35 -13.52 -13.77 0.66
C GLY A 35 -12.39 -13.60 -0.36
N VAL A 36 -12.62 -12.89 -1.45
CA VAL A 36 -11.56 -12.42 -2.36
C VAL A 36 -11.34 -10.95 -2.10
N VAL A 37 -10.10 -10.55 -1.82
CA VAL A 37 -9.71 -9.15 -1.61
C VAL A 37 -8.96 -8.65 -2.84
N ASP A 38 -9.55 -7.70 -3.55
CA ASP A 38 -8.95 -6.99 -4.66
C ASP A 38 -8.36 -5.66 -4.16
N VAL A 39 -7.05 -5.49 -4.34
CA VAL A 39 -6.31 -4.28 -3.96
C VAL A 39 -5.79 -3.60 -5.21
N ASP A 40 -6.17 -2.34 -5.42
CA ASP A 40 -5.57 -1.50 -6.44
C ASP A 40 -4.49 -0.65 -5.79
N LEU A 41 -3.25 -0.76 -6.27
CA LEU A 41 -2.13 0.03 -5.78
C LEU A 41 -1.23 0.50 -6.91
N THR A 42 -0.41 1.50 -6.62
CA THR A 42 0.57 2.05 -7.54
C THR A 42 1.95 2.07 -6.88
N PHE A 43 2.99 2.47 -7.62
CA PHE A 43 4.32 2.66 -7.06
C PHE A 43 4.84 4.07 -7.34
N THR A 44 5.76 4.53 -6.50
CA THR A 44 6.46 5.81 -6.66
C THR A 44 7.41 5.79 -7.86
N ALA A 45 7.89 4.61 -8.28
CA ALA A 45 8.76 4.42 -9.44
C ALA A 45 8.47 3.08 -10.16
N MET A 46 8.66 3.06 -11.49
CA MET A 46 8.57 1.85 -12.30
C MET A 46 9.84 1.00 -12.18
N GLY A 47 9.68 -0.31 -11.96
CA GLY A 47 10.76 -1.30 -12.08
C GLY A 47 11.73 -1.35 -10.90
N CYS A 48 11.33 -0.88 -9.72
CA CYS A 48 12.14 -1.05 -8.51
C CYS A 48 12.04 -2.50 -8.01
N PRO A 49 13.15 -3.19 -7.66
CA PRO A 49 13.08 -4.54 -7.10
C PRO A 49 12.24 -4.60 -5.81
N ALA A 50 12.17 -3.50 -5.06
CA ALA A 50 11.33 -3.36 -3.88
C ALA A 50 9.83 -3.60 -4.15
N SER A 51 9.34 -3.33 -5.37
CA SER A 51 7.92 -3.50 -5.67
C SER A 51 7.47 -4.95 -5.52
N GLU A 52 8.31 -5.93 -5.88
CA GLU A 52 7.93 -7.34 -5.73
C GLU A 52 7.83 -7.75 -4.26
N PHE A 53 8.73 -7.25 -3.41
CA PHE A 53 8.67 -7.47 -1.96
C PHE A 53 7.40 -6.86 -1.36
N ILE A 54 7.08 -5.61 -1.72
CA ILE A 54 5.86 -4.95 -1.26
C ILE A 54 4.61 -5.74 -1.67
N LEU A 55 4.56 -6.24 -2.91
CA LEU A 55 3.42 -7.04 -3.39
C LEU A 55 3.26 -8.33 -2.58
N ASP A 56 4.36 -9.00 -2.25
CA ASP A 56 4.33 -10.23 -1.45
C ASP A 56 3.89 -9.95 -0.01
N ASP A 57 4.46 -8.93 0.64
CA ASP A 57 4.10 -8.51 2.00
C ASP A 57 2.62 -8.11 2.10
N VAL A 58 2.11 -7.32 1.14
CA VAL A 58 0.69 -6.95 1.04
C VAL A 58 -0.18 -8.19 0.93
N ARG A 59 0.20 -9.14 0.07
CA ARG A 59 -0.53 -10.38 -0.15
C ARG A 59 -0.56 -11.23 1.13
N GLU A 60 0.59 -11.48 1.74
CA GLU A 60 0.72 -12.27 2.95
C GLU A 60 -0.04 -11.65 4.12
N ARG A 61 0.07 -10.33 4.31
CA ARG A 61 -0.62 -9.63 5.39
C ARG A 61 -2.13 -9.72 5.25
N LEU A 62 -2.67 -9.55 4.04
CA LEU A 62 -4.11 -9.63 3.80
C LEU A 62 -4.64 -11.06 3.84
N LEU A 63 -3.86 -12.06 3.44
CA LEU A 63 -4.24 -13.48 3.57
C LEU A 63 -4.35 -13.93 5.03
N ARG A 64 -3.73 -13.22 5.98
CA ARG A 64 -3.87 -13.49 7.42
C ARG A 64 -5.18 -12.94 8.00
N GLU A 65 -5.91 -12.10 7.27
CA GLU A 65 -7.17 -11.54 7.74
C GLU A 65 -8.30 -12.57 7.71
N GLU A 66 -9.16 -12.54 8.73
CA GLU A 66 -10.24 -13.52 8.87
C GLU A 66 -11.26 -13.42 7.73
N GLY A 67 -11.50 -14.55 7.08
CA GLY A 67 -12.44 -14.66 5.95
C GLY A 67 -11.84 -14.33 4.58
N VAL A 68 -10.53 -14.07 4.49
CA VAL A 68 -9.81 -13.92 3.22
C VAL A 68 -9.31 -15.27 2.73
N ASN A 69 -9.75 -15.67 1.54
CA ASN A 69 -9.35 -16.90 0.86
C ASN A 69 -8.35 -16.62 -0.27
N GLU A 70 -8.48 -15.47 -0.93
CA GLU A 70 -7.64 -15.08 -2.05
C GLU A 70 -7.40 -13.57 -2.03
N VAL A 71 -6.19 -13.15 -2.39
CA VAL A 71 -5.81 -11.74 -2.55
C VAL A 71 -5.34 -11.52 -3.97
N ARG A 72 -5.93 -10.52 -4.63
CA ARG A 72 -5.60 -10.08 -5.98
C ARG A 72 -5.08 -8.67 -5.93
N ILE A 73 -3.86 -8.47 -6.40
CA ILE A 73 -3.23 -7.15 -6.41
C ILE A 73 -3.17 -6.66 -7.85
N ASN A 74 -3.78 -5.51 -8.09
CA ASN A 74 -3.80 -4.82 -9.37
C ASN A 74 -2.85 -3.61 -9.29
N VAL A 75 -1.72 -3.71 -9.98
CA VAL A 75 -0.79 -2.59 -10.11
C VAL A 75 -1.33 -1.64 -11.18
N VAL A 76 -1.77 -0.46 -10.76
CA VAL A 76 -2.28 0.61 -11.62
C VAL A 76 -1.28 1.75 -11.70
N TRP A 77 -1.10 2.29 -12.91
CA TRP A 77 -0.22 3.43 -13.17
C TRP A 77 -1.00 4.69 -13.55
N ASP A 78 -2.31 4.57 -13.74
CA ASP A 78 -3.22 5.67 -14.04
C ASP A 78 -4.31 5.75 -12.94
N PRO A 79 -4.50 6.93 -12.32
CA PRO A 79 -3.64 8.11 -12.39
C PRO A 79 -2.26 7.86 -11.77
N PRO A 80 -1.19 8.56 -12.19
CA PRO A 80 0.15 8.39 -11.61
C PRO A 80 0.18 8.81 -10.15
N TRP A 81 1.03 8.17 -9.36
CA TRP A 81 1.27 8.57 -7.99
C TRP A 81 1.85 9.99 -7.92
N THR A 82 1.40 10.76 -6.93
CA THR A 82 1.98 12.07 -6.61
C THR A 82 2.02 12.24 -5.10
N ALA A 83 3.00 13.00 -4.61
CA ALA A 83 3.13 13.35 -3.20
C ALA A 83 1.83 13.93 -2.60
N ALA A 84 0.97 14.57 -3.40
CA ALA A 84 -0.35 15.07 -3.01
C ALA A 84 -1.25 14.00 -2.35
N ARG A 85 -1.06 12.72 -2.67
CA ARG A 85 -1.83 11.59 -2.10
C ARG A 85 -1.38 11.17 -0.71
N MET A 86 -0.18 11.56 -0.31
CA MET A 86 0.39 11.21 0.97
C MET A 86 -0.38 11.88 2.11
N THR A 87 -0.64 11.13 3.17
CA THR A 87 -1.25 11.66 4.38
C THR A 87 -0.30 12.65 5.06
N GLN A 88 -0.82 13.48 5.95
CA GLN A 88 0.03 14.40 6.73
C GLN A 88 1.07 13.62 7.55
N ALA A 89 0.67 12.48 8.14
CA ALA A 89 1.58 11.61 8.90
C ALA A 89 2.73 11.08 8.04
N GLY A 90 2.44 10.60 6.82
CA GLY A 90 3.47 10.15 5.89
C GLY A 90 4.45 11.26 5.51
N ARG A 91 3.94 12.49 5.31
CA ARG A 91 4.78 13.66 5.01
C ARG A 91 5.70 14.01 6.18
N ASP A 92 5.15 14.09 7.38
CA ASP A 92 5.91 14.43 8.59
C ASP A 92 7.05 13.42 8.81
N VAL A 93 6.82 12.13 8.52
CA VAL A 93 7.83 11.07 8.62
C VAL A 93 8.93 11.23 7.58
N LEU A 94 8.59 11.48 6.32
CA LEU A 94 9.59 11.69 5.26
C LEU A 94 10.40 12.97 5.47
N GLU A 95 9.76 14.05 5.93
CA GLU A 95 10.44 15.29 6.32
C GLU A 95 11.40 15.05 7.48
N ALA A 96 11.01 14.28 8.51
CA ALA A 96 11.88 13.91 9.61
C ALA A 96 13.10 13.07 9.15
N TRP A 97 12.94 12.33 8.05
CA TRP A 97 14.02 11.57 7.42
C TRP A 97 14.89 12.36 6.43
N GLY A 98 14.55 13.63 6.18
CA GLY A 98 15.29 14.51 5.27
C GLY A 98 15.03 14.27 3.78
N LEU A 99 14.00 13.49 3.45
CA LEU A 99 13.52 13.31 2.08
C LEU A 99 12.49 14.41 1.80
N ALA A 100 12.91 15.48 1.11
CA ALA A 100 11.98 16.52 0.68
C ALA A 100 11.02 15.97 -0.39
N VAL A 101 9.72 16.03 -0.13
CA VAL A 101 8.65 15.47 -0.97
C VAL A 101 7.58 16.48 -1.32
#